data_AF-A0A9X3YK61-F1
#
_entry.id   AF-A0A9X3YK61-F1
#
_cell.length_a   1.000
_cell.length_b   1.000
_cell.length_c   1.000
_cell.angle_alpha   90.00
_cell.angle_beta   90.00
_cell.angle_gamma   90.00
#
_symmetry.space_group_name_H-M   'P 1'
#
loop_
_entity.id
_entity.type
_entity.pdbx_description
1 polymer ?
#
loop_
_entity_poly.entity_id
_entity_poly.type
_entity_poly.pdbx_seq_one_letter_code
_entity_poly.pdbx_strand_id
1 'polypeptide(L)'
;MPTSAPANALPSGHMMKPSRARMAGIAIAAFAAIAVGAMLNARKHDPTQRESSAAASPAMSQAIGQPPVADRSAASADAERSAIAALLGDGRRRQRLNDIDPQTFVPAYGALAELAAQGDVRAAVALHLGVKQCEPAPVDAHDLAGTIRDIEFRMPHDAAADEVQRVKALFDACRKLSSEQRGSNRQWVARAAALGDDEARFRFAQMPPDRATTADYWVDLDAFRATANRYLDDELAKGNRKALLAISNAYRGDSSVRKPDPTLEYAYLHAYLASGGSLPDEELQTLEQYQQRLGPAKTKEAACGIDTHS
;
A
#
# COMPACT_ATOMS: atom_id res chain seq x y z
N MET A 1 6.26 15.60 -86.09
CA MET A 1 5.05 15.44 -85.24
C MET A 1 4.27 14.26 -85.81
N PRO A 2 3.74 13.28 -85.06
CA PRO A 2 3.59 13.17 -83.60
C PRO A 2 4.17 11.87 -82.97
N THR A 3 4.33 11.96 -81.63
CA THR A 3 4.25 10.97 -80.54
C THR A 3 4.44 9.47 -80.80
N SER A 4 5.48 8.91 -80.17
CA SER A 4 5.54 7.52 -79.72
C SER A 4 5.90 7.51 -78.24
N ALA A 5 4.99 6.98 -77.41
CA ALA A 5 5.26 6.53 -76.05
C ALA A 5 4.98 5.02 -76.02
N PRO A 6 5.77 4.24 -75.27
CA PRO A 6 5.09 3.46 -74.23
C PRO A 6 5.93 3.21 -72.97
N ALA A 7 5.21 2.78 -71.94
CA ALA A 7 5.55 1.71 -70.98
C ALA A 7 5.45 2.10 -69.49
N ASN A 8 4.31 1.74 -68.92
CA ASN A 8 4.16 0.88 -67.74
C ASN A 8 5.18 0.99 -66.61
N ALA A 9 4.72 1.51 -65.46
CA ALA A 9 5.14 1.04 -64.14
C ALA A 9 3.91 0.99 -63.22
N LEU A 10 3.62 -0.20 -62.71
CA LEU A 10 2.58 -0.49 -61.71
C LEU A 10 2.98 0.10 -60.34
N PRO A 11 2.06 0.68 -59.56
CA PRO A 11 2.33 0.99 -58.15
C PRO A 11 2.00 -0.20 -57.24
N SER A 12 2.92 -0.42 -56.31
CA SER A 12 2.92 -1.40 -55.23
C SER A 12 1.66 -1.32 -54.36
N GLY A 13 1.03 -2.47 -54.12
CA GLY A 13 -0.09 -2.63 -53.21
C GLY A 13 0.34 -2.45 -51.75
N HIS A 14 -0.08 -1.37 -51.12
CA HIS A 14 -0.13 -1.25 -49.67
C HIS A 14 -1.39 -1.95 -49.15
N MET A 15 -1.23 -3.14 -48.59
CA MET A 15 -2.23 -3.77 -47.73
C MET A 15 -2.43 -2.91 -46.47
N MET A 16 -3.46 -2.06 -46.46
CA MET A 16 -4.00 -1.50 -45.24
C MET A 16 -4.76 -2.60 -44.48
N LYS A 17 -4.24 -2.98 -43.31
CA LYS A 17 -4.97 -3.75 -42.31
C LYS A 17 -6.19 -2.92 -41.86
N PRO A 18 -7.42 -3.47 -41.88
CA PRO A 18 -8.57 -2.76 -41.34
C PRO A 18 -8.40 -2.58 -39.83
N SER A 19 -8.43 -1.33 -39.39
CA SER A 19 -8.48 -0.91 -37.99
C SER A 19 -9.78 -1.44 -37.36
N ARG A 20 -9.64 -2.45 -36.50
CA ARG A 20 -10.71 -2.90 -35.60
C ARG A 20 -10.85 -1.88 -34.45
N ALA A 21 -11.38 -0.71 -34.78
CA ALA A 21 -11.88 0.24 -33.80
C ALA A 21 -13.36 0.46 -34.11
N ARG A 22 -14.20 0.30 -33.08
CA ARG A 22 -15.67 0.45 -33.06
C ARG A 22 -16.45 -0.84 -33.29
N MET A 23 -16.62 -1.62 -32.23
CA MET A 23 -17.90 -2.25 -31.84
C MET A 23 -17.75 -2.89 -30.45
N ALA A 24 -17.84 -2.08 -29.40
CA ALA A 24 -18.07 -2.52 -28.01
C ALA A 24 -18.44 -1.31 -27.13
N GLY A 25 -19.43 -0.52 -27.57
CA GLY A 25 -20.01 0.55 -26.76
C GLY A 25 -21.52 0.32 -26.76
N ILE A 26 -22.16 0.41 -25.59
CA ILE A 26 -23.59 0.12 -25.32
C ILE A 26 -23.86 -1.33 -24.87
N ALA A 27 -23.08 -1.80 -23.89
CA ALA A 27 -23.51 -2.87 -22.96
C ALA A 27 -22.89 -2.73 -21.55
N ILE A 28 -21.87 -1.89 -21.38
CA ILE A 28 -21.05 -1.80 -20.16
C ILE A 28 -21.69 -0.89 -19.08
N ALA A 29 -22.59 0.04 -19.45
CA ALA A 29 -23.17 0.99 -18.50
C ALA A 29 -24.26 0.40 -17.58
N ALA A 30 -24.88 -0.73 -17.94
CA ALA A 30 -25.97 -1.31 -17.16
C ALA A 30 -25.50 -2.17 -15.97
N PHE A 31 -24.28 -2.74 -16.04
CA PHE A 31 -23.79 -3.70 -15.04
C PHE A 31 -23.06 -3.04 -13.86
N ALA A 32 -22.40 -1.90 -14.07
CA ALA A 32 -21.79 -1.13 -12.99
C ALA A 32 -22.83 -0.56 -12.00
N ALA A 33 -24.05 -0.29 -12.45
CA ALA A 33 -25.13 0.24 -11.61
C ALA A 33 -25.71 -0.80 -10.63
N ILE A 34 -25.68 -2.10 -10.97
CA ILE A 34 -26.23 -3.17 -10.13
C ILE A 34 -25.28 -3.49 -8.97
N ALA A 35 -23.97 -3.50 -9.19
CA ALA A 35 -22.97 -3.74 -8.15
C ALA A 35 -22.90 -2.57 -7.12
N VAL A 36 -23.04 -1.33 -7.59
CA VAL A 36 -23.10 -0.15 -6.68
C VAL A 36 -24.45 -0.07 -5.95
N GLY A 37 -25.55 -0.48 -6.60
CA GLY A 37 -26.88 -0.53 -6.00
C GLY A 37 -27.01 -1.51 -4.84
N ALA A 38 -26.38 -2.69 -4.93
CA ALA A 38 -26.33 -3.67 -3.84
C ALA A 38 -25.56 -3.14 -2.61
N MET A 39 -24.44 -2.45 -2.82
CA MET A 39 -23.65 -1.84 -1.74
C MET A 39 -24.39 -0.69 -1.01
N LEU A 40 -25.22 0.08 -1.72
CA LEU A 40 -26.00 1.18 -1.11
C LEU A 40 -27.25 0.70 -0.36
N ASN A 41 -27.84 -0.44 -0.75
CA ASN A 41 -29.06 -0.96 -0.12
C ASN A 41 -28.79 -1.73 1.18
N ALA A 42 -27.58 -2.31 1.34
CA ALA A 42 -27.14 -2.97 2.57
C ALA A 42 -27.01 -2.01 3.78
N ARG A 43 -26.94 -0.69 3.56
CA ARG A 43 -26.86 0.33 4.64
C ARG A 43 -28.19 0.63 5.35
N LYS A 44 -29.33 0.15 4.87
CA LYS A 44 -30.64 0.51 5.44
C LYS A 44 -31.19 -0.46 6.49
N HIS A 45 -30.59 -1.64 6.66
CA HIS A 45 -31.11 -2.66 7.56
C HIS A 45 -30.02 -3.34 8.39
N ASP A 46 -29.43 -2.63 9.36
CA ASP A 46 -28.87 -3.30 10.53
C ASP A 46 -28.87 -2.37 11.76
N PRO A 47 -29.86 -2.48 12.66
CA PRO A 47 -29.89 -1.74 13.92
C PRO A 47 -29.13 -2.43 15.06
N THR A 48 -28.40 -3.53 14.82
CA THR A 48 -27.87 -4.39 15.91
C THR A 48 -26.36 -4.32 16.16
N GLN A 49 -25.59 -3.54 15.39
CA GLN A 49 -24.12 -3.56 15.50
C GLN A 49 -23.49 -2.48 16.39
N ARG A 50 -24.13 -2.09 17.51
CA ARG A 50 -23.61 -1.01 18.39
C ARG A 50 -22.93 -1.46 19.69
N GLU A 51 -22.78 -2.75 19.98
CA GLU A 51 -22.28 -3.19 21.30
C GLU A 51 -21.08 -4.17 21.31
N SER A 52 -20.47 -4.52 20.17
CA SER A 52 -19.35 -5.49 20.16
C SER A 52 -17.98 -4.89 19.82
N SER A 53 -17.72 -3.64 20.23
CA SER A 53 -16.43 -2.96 20.01
C SER A 53 -15.40 -3.19 21.13
N ALA A 54 -15.63 -4.12 22.05
CA ALA A 54 -14.80 -4.30 23.25
C ALA A 54 -14.30 -5.73 23.44
N ALA A 55 -13.66 -6.32 22.42
CA ALA A 55 -12.83 -7.52 22.60
C ALA A 55 -11.86 -7.74 21.42
N ALA A 56 -11.02 -6.75 21.12
CA ALA A 56 -9.80 -7.03 20.36
C ALA A 56 -8.79 -7.67 21.34
N SER A 57 -8.58 -8.98 21.23
CA SER A 57 -7.62 -9.72 22.05
C SER A 57 -6.21 -9.09 22.04
N PRO A 58 -5.57 -8.91 23.20
CA PRO A 58 -4.24 -8.33 23.33
C PRO A 58 -3.18 -9.42 23.13
N ALA A 59 -3.01 -9.93 21.91
CA ALA A 59 -2.00 -10.96 21.62
C ALA A 59 -0.68 -10.40 21.06
N MET A 60 -0.57 -9.09 20.79
CA MET A 60 0.68 -8.45 20.35
C MET A 60 1.15 -7.32 21.28
N SER A 61 0.78 -7.37 22.57
CA SER A 61 1.41 -6.54 23.61
C SER A 61 2.55 -7.32 24.29
N GLN A 62 3.61 -7.61 23.54
CA GLN A 62 4.91 -7.81 24.20
C GLN A 62 5.53 -6.42 24.39
N ALA A 63 6.01 -6.21 25.63
CA ALA A 63 6.44 -4.95 26.20
C ALA A 63 7.19 -4.05 25.21
N ILE A 64 6.66 -2.85 25.00
CA ILE A 64 7.47 -1.72 24.56
C ILE A 64 8.49 -1.53 25.67
N GLY A 65 9.76 -1.87 25.43
CA GLY A 65 10.83 -1.39 26.28
C GLY A 65 10.69 0.14 26.32
N GLN A 66 10.33 0.70 27.47
CA GLN A 66 10.37 2.15 27.64
C GLN A 66 11.76 2.60 27.21
N PRO A 67 11.89 3.54 26.25
CA PRO A 67 13.20 4.05 25.91
C PRO A 67 13.82 4.60 27.21
N PRO A 68 15.13 4.39 27.46
CA PRO A 68 15.78 4.89 28.65
C PRO A 68 15.52 6.40 28.74
N VAL A 69 14.87 6.82 29.83
CA VAL A 69 14.59 8.24 30.10
C VAL A 69 15.92 8.88 30.49
N ALA A 70 16.65 9.40 29.50
CA ALA A 70 17.77 10.28 29.75
C ALA A 70 17.26 11.61 30.34
N ASP A 71 17.97 12.17 31.32
CA ASP A 71 17.70 13.49 31.90
C ASP A 71 17.57 14.54 30.78
N ARG A 72 16.35 15.03 30.54
CA ARG A 72 16.05 15.98 29.45
C ARG A 72 16.18 17.42 29.95
N SER A 73 16.96 18.22 29.25
CA SER A 73 16.96 19.68 29.46
C SER A 73 15.69 20.32 28.89
N ALA A 74 15.25 21.44 29.45
CA ALA A 74 14.05 22.16 28.98
C ALA A 74 14.13 22.54 27.48
N ALA A 75 15.32 22.89 26.99
CA ALA A 75 15.56 23.19 25.57
C ALA A 75 15.35 21.97 24.65
N SER A 76 15.65 20.76 25.14
CA SER A 76 15.38 19.52 24.43
C SER A 76 13.87 19.22 24.37
N ALA A 77 13.14 19.50 25.45
CA ALA A 77 11.70 19.27 25.51
C ALA A 77 10.91 20.23 24.58
N ASP A 78 11.31 21.49 24.49
CA ASP A 78 10.64 22.47 23.61
C ASP A 78 10.93 22.21 22.12
N ALA A 79 12.15 21.77 21.80
CA ALA A 79 12.50 21.32 20.44
C ALA A 79 11.71 20.06 20.05
N GLU A 80 11.57 19.09 20.96
CA GLU A 80 10.79 17.87 20.76
C GLU A 80 9.30 18.18 20.54
N ARG A 81 8.71 19.05 21.38
CA ARG A 81 7.32 19.51 21.21
C ARG A 81 7.09 20.23 19.89
N SER A 82 8.02 21.08 19.50
CA SER A 82 7.95 21.80 18.21
C SER A 82 8.07 20.84 17.03
N ALA A 83 8.93 19.82 17.11
CA ALA A 83 9.06 18.78 16.11
C ALA A 83 7.79 17.93 16.00
N ILE A 84 7.20 17.50 17.12
CA ILE A 84 5.92 16.78 17.14
C ILE A 84 4.81 17.64 16.55
N ALA A 85 4.72 18.91 16.93
CA ALA A 85 3.73 19.83 16.38
C ALA A 85 3.92 20.04 14.86
N ALA A 86 5.16 20.09 14.38
CA ALA A 86 5.46 20.17 12.95
C ALA A 86 5.09 18.88 12.19
N LEU A 87 5.31 17.71 12.81
CA LEU A 87 4.99 16.40 12.24
C LEU A 87 3.49 16.10 12.22
N LEU A 88 2.77 16.47 13.30
CA LEU A 88 1.34 16.22 13.47
C LEU A 88 0.46 17.39 12.97
N GLY A 89 1.10 18.51 12.60
CA GLY A 89 0.48 19.78 12.27
C GLY A 89 -0.16 19.84 10.87
N ASP A 90 -1.27 20.58 10.84
CA ASP A 90 -2.16 20.89 9.73
C ASP A 90 -2.86 19.68 9.07
N GLY A 91 -4.15 19.51 9.43
CA GLY A 91 -5.03 18.39 9.04
C GLY A 91 -5.30 18.21 7.54
N ARG A 92 -4.59 18.94 6.67
CA ARG A 92 -4.62 18.80 5.20
C ARG A 92 -3.46 17.97 4.64
N ARG A 93 -2.53 17.46 5.47
CA ARG A 93 -1.27 16.81 5.05
C ARG A 93 -1.24 15.28 5.06
N ARG A 94 -2.37 14.56 4.91
CA ARG A 94 -2.30 13.10 4.63
C ARG A 94 -1.45 12.78 3.39
N GLN A 95 -1.32 13.73 2.45
CA GLN A 95 -0.57 13.58 1.21
C GLN A 95 0.96 13.77 1.31
N ARG A 96 1.52 14.26 2.44
CA ARG A 96 2.98 14.52 2.57
C ARG A 96 3.65 13.77 3.71
N LEU A 97 3.00 12.71 4.17
CA LEU A 97 3.52 11.81 5.18
C LEU A 97 4.77 11.05 4.69
N ASN A 98 4.96 10.92 3.37
CA ASN A 98 6.21 10.42 2.77
C ASN A 98 7.35 11.45 2.77
N ASP A 99 7.06 12.74 2.99
CA ASP A 99 8.03 13.85 2.97
C ASP A 99 8.51 14.22 4.39
N ILE A 100 8.31 13.34 5.37
CA ILE A 100 8.82 13.56 6.72
C ILE A 100 10.34 13.68 6.63
N ASP A 101 10.86 14.84 7.05
CA ASP A 101 12.29 15.04 7.20
C ASP A 101 12.83 14.10 8.30
N PRO A 102 13.73 13.16 7.96
CA PRO A 102 14.33 12.24 8.92
C PRO A 102 14.98 12.94 10.11
N GLN A 103 15.49 14.16 9.93
CA GLN A 103 16.13 14.92 11.00
C GLN A 103 15.14 15.45 12.03
N THR A 104 13.91 15.75 11.62
CA THR A 104 12.83 16.19 12.52
C THR A 104 12.21 15.00 13.26
N PHE A 105 12.20 13.83 12.62
CA PHE A 105 11.59 12.59 13.15
C PHE A 105 12.33 12.02 14.37
N VAL A 106 13.65 11.91 14.30
CA VAL A 106 14.45 11.18 15.30
C VAL A 106 14.40 11.79 16.70
N PRO A 107 14.51 13.12 16.88
CA PRO A 107 14.36 13.74 18.20
C PRO A 107 12.98 13.51 18.83
N ALA A 108 11.95 13.24 18.02
CA ALA A 108 10.56 13.08 18.46
C ALA A 108 10.11 11.63 18.65
N TYR A 109 10.95 10.63 18.34
CA TYR A 109 10.54 9.23 18.33
C TYR A 109 9.93 8.78 19.67
N GLY A 110 10.58 9.10 20.80
CA GLY A 110 10.13 8.70 22.13
C GLY A 110 8.73 9.23 22.46
N ALA A 111 8.53 10.54 22.32
CA ALA A 111 7.22 11.14 22.54
C ALA A 111 6.16 10.73 21.51
N LEU A 112 6.52 10.51 20.25
CA LEU A 112 5.58 9.94 19.26
C LEU A 112 5.16 8.53 19.67
N ALA A 113 6.08 7.71 20.17
CA ALA A 113 5.78 6.36 20.66
C ALA A 113 4.84 6.40 21.87
N GLU A 114 5.02 7.34 22.79
CA GLU A 114 4.11 7.58 23.91
C GLU A 114 2.72 8.04 23.45
N LEU A 115 2.63 8.98 22.51
CA LEU A 115 1.35 9.45 21.94
C LEU A 115 0.63 8.33 21.19
N ALA A 116 1.36 7.55 20.39
CA ALA A 116 0.82 6.36 19.75
C ALA A 116 0.35 5.34 20.79
N ALA A 117 1.11 5.16 21.90
CA ALA A 117 0.76 4.33 23.04
C ALA A 117 -0.58 4.75 23.69
N GLN A 118 -0.87 6.05 23.68
CA GLN A 118 -2.13 6.64 24.16
C GLN A 118 -3.28 6.58 23.14
N GLY A 119 -3.03 6.06 21.93
CA GLY A 119 -4.06 5.91 20.89
C GLY A 119 -4.06 7.01 19.83
N ASP A 120 -3.03 7.86 19.77
CA ASP A 120 -2.90 8.84 18.68
C ASP A 120 -2.53 8.15 17.36
N VAL A 121 -3.49 8.14 16.44
CA VAL A 121 -3.35 7.52 15.11
C VAL A 121 -2.25 8.19 14.29
N ARG A 122 -2.16 9.52 14.37
CA ARG A 122 -1.20 10.29 13.58
C ARG A 122 0.22 10.02 14.06
N ALA A 123 0.40 9.88 15.37
CA ALA A 123 1.68 9.50 15.94
C ALA A 123 2.10 8.08 15.49
N ALA A 124 1.17 7.11 15.52
CA ALA A 124 1.45 5.75 15.03
C ALA A 124 1.82 5.74 13.52
N VAL A 125 1.09 6.51 12.69
CA VAL A 125 1.40 6.67 11.27
C VAL A 125 2.75 7.34 11.05
N ALA A 126 3.06 8.42 11.79
CA ALA A 126 4.35 9.11 11.71
C ALA A 126 5.52 8.18 12.06
N LEU A 127 5.37 7.34 13.09
CA LEU A 127 6.36 6.31 13.45
C LEU A 127 6.55 5.28 12.35
N HIS A 128 5.46 4.74 11.79
CA HIS A 128 5.53 3.81 10.66
C HIS A 128 6.36 4.40 9.51
N LEU A 129 6.05 5.63 9.10
CA LEU A 129 6.68 6.25 7.94
C LEU A 129 8.13 6.62 8.20
N GLY A 130 8.43 7.18 9.37
CA GLY A 130 9.79 7.53 9.75
C GLY A 130 10.69 6.30 9.90
N VAL A 131 10.18 5.20 10.47
CA VAL A 131 10.94 3.93 10.53
C VAL A 131 11.13 3.32 9.15
N LYS A 132 10.11 3.37 8.29
CA LYS A 132 10.21 2.86 6.90
C LYS A 132 11.30 3.58 6.10
N GLN A 133 11.49 4.89 6.29
CA GLN A 133 12.58 5.62 5.65
C GLN A 133 13.97 5.12 6.08
N CYS A 134 14.07 4.47 7.24
CA CYS A 134 15.31 3.88 7.75
C CYS A 134 15.59 2.45 7.25
N GLU A 135 14.64 1.78 6.60
CA GLU A 135 14.82 0.43 6.06
C GLU A 135 15.89 0.35 4.95
N PRO A 136 15.93 1.27 3.96
CA PRO A 136 17.00 1.29 2.95
C PRO A 136 18.26 2.06 3.38
N ALA A 137 18.28 2.64 4.58
CA ALA A 137 19.38 3.49 5.01
C ALA A 137 20.61 2.64 5.36
N PRO A 138 21.83 3.08 4.98
CA PRO A 138 23.05 2.40 5.42
C PRO A 138 23.09 2.35 6.95
N VAL A 139 23.48 1.22 7.52
CA VAL A 139 23.50 1.01 8.98
C VAL A 139 24.87 1.22 9.58
N ASP A 140 25.92 1.24 8.76
CA ASP A 140 27.29 1.54 9.16
C ASP A 140 28.02 2.46 8.17
N ALA A 141 29.22 2.90 8.58
CA ALA A 141 30.02 3.85 7.81
C ALA A 141 30.56 3.25 6.50
N HIS A 142 30.72 1.93 6.41
CA HIS A 142 31.21 1.26 5.22
C HIS A 142 30.12 1.25 4.13
N ASP A 143 28.90 0.87 4.51
CA ASP A 143 27.72 0.89 3.63
C ASP A 143 27.39 2.32 3.16
N LEU A 144 27.56 3.30 4.05
CA LEU A 144 27.40 4.71 3.69
C LEU A 144 28.41 5.13 2.61
N ALA A 145 29.69 4.78 2.79
CA ALA A 145 30.73 5.10 1.81
C ALA A 145 30.52 4.37 0.47
N GLY A 146 29.99 3.14 0.48
CA GLY A 146 29.54 2.45 -0.72
C GLY A 146 28.41 3.21 -1.44
N THR A 147 27.35 3.53 -0.70
CA THR A 147 26.17 4.23 -1.22
C THR A 147 26.51 5.60 -1.84
N ILE A 148 27.38 6.38 -1.17
CA ILE A 148 27.82 7.69 -1.67
C ILE A 148 28.54 7.55 -3.01
N ARG A 149 29.48 6.59 -3.13
CA ARG A 149 30.19 6.34 -4.39
C ARG A 149 29.24 5.96 -5.52
N ASP A 150 28.24 5.12 -5.23
CA ASP A 150 27.24 4.72 -6.21
C ASP A 150 26.35 5.88 -6.68
N ILE A 151 26.07 6.85 -5.80
CA ILE A 151 25.32 8.07 -6.15
C ILE A 151 26.16 8.96 -7.05
N GLU A 152 27.40 9.25 -6.63
CA GLU A 152 28.34 10.10 -7.37
C GLU A 152 28.64 9.55 -8.76
N PHE A 153 28.64 8.22 -8.93
CA PHE A 153 28.84 7.58 -10.22
C PHE A 153 27.61 7.66 -11.15
N ARG A 154 26.39 7.55 -10.60
CA ARG A 154 25.15 7.42 -11.40
C ARG A 154 24.45 8.74 -11.72
N MET A 155 24.76 9.80 -11.00
CA MET A 155 24.03 11.07 -11.07
C MET A 155 24.91 12.22 -11.58
N PRO A 156 24.34 13.21 -12.29
CA PRO A 156 25.04 14.47 -12.57
C PRO A 156 25.51 15.13 -11.27
N HIS A 157 26.67 15.79 -11.30
CA HIS A 157 27.37 16.28 -10.10
C HIS A 157 26.49 17.10 -9.14
N ASP A 158 25.66 18.02 -9.65
CA ASP A 158 24.81 18.87 -8.82
C ASP A 158 23.68 18.08 -8.14
N ALA A 159 23.07 17.13 -8.84
CA ALA A 159 22.04 16.25 -8.27
C ALA A 159 22.63 15.21 -7.31
N ALA A 160 23.88 14.79 -7.55
CA ALA A 160 24.61 13.89 -6.66
C ALA A 160 24.89 14.56 -5.30
N ALA A 161 25.24 15.85 -5.29
CA ALA A 161 25.53 16.58 -4.05
C ALA A 161 24.32 16.63 -3.10
N ASP A 162 23.15 16.98 -3.61
CA ASP A 162 21.90 17.03 -2.83
C ASP A 162 21.51 15.65 -2.29
N GLU A 163 21.62 14.62 -3.15
CA GLU A 163 21.28 13.24 -2.76
C GLU A 163 22.27 12.68 -1.73
N VAL A 164 23.56 12.97 -1.86
CA VAL A 164 24.58 12.61 -0.86
C VAL A 164 24.28 13.26 0.50
N GLN A 165 23.86 14.53 0.53
CA GLN A 165 23.46 15.19 1.77
C GLN A 165 22.22 14.55 2.38
N ARG A 166 21.23 14.21 1.54
CA ARG A 166 20.01 13.49 1.97
C ARG A 166 20.35 12.14 2.61
N VAL A 167 21.20 11.35 1.96
CA VAL A 167 21.62 10.03 2.47
C VAL A 167 22.43 10.14 3.75
N LYS A 168 23.32 11.14 3.88
CA LYS A 168 24.04 11.40 5.15
C LYS A 168 23.10 11.79 6.27
N ALA A 169 22.14 12.68 6.01
CA ALA A 169 21.12 13.08 6.98
C ALA A 169 20.28 11.88 7.43
N LEU A 170 19.87 11.02 6.49
CA LEU A 170 19.14 9.80 6.77
C LEU A 170 19.97 8.78 7.57
N PHE A 171 21.25 8.58 7.22
CA PHE A 171 22.18 7.75 7.98
C PHE A 171 22.30 8.23 9.44
N ASP A 172 22.54 9.53 9.64
CA ASP A 172 22.68 10.12 10.97
C ASP A 172 21.39 10.05 11.79
N ALA A 173 20.23 10.15 11.12
CA ALA A 173 18.94 9.96 11.75
C ALA A 173 18.75 8.48 12.17
N CYS A 174 18.88 7.55 11.23
CA CYS A 174 18.52 6.15 11.42
C CYS A 174 19.48 5.38 12.35
N ARG A 175 20.77 5.76 12.39
CA ARG A 175 21.74 5.16 13.32
C ARG A 175 21.48 5.51 14.79
N LYS A 176 20.73 6.58 15.07
CA LYS A 176 20.34 6.97 16.44
C LYS A 176 19.17 6.16 16.97
N LEU A 177 18.41 5.49 16.12
CA LEU A 177 17.38 4.55 16.54
C LEU A 177 18.04 3.27 17.07
N SER A 178 17.47 2.66 18.10
CA SER A 178 17.86 1.31 18.51
C SER A 178 17.41 0.27 17.46
N SER A 179 17.99 -0.93 17.51
CA SER A 179 17.57 -2.04 16.64
C SER A 179 16.10 -2.40 16.83
N GLU A 180 15.60 -2.38 18.06
CA GLU A 180 14.19 -2.61 18.39
C GLU A 180 13.28 -1.54 17.77
N GLN A 181 13.67 -0.27 17.88
CA GLN A 181 12.92 0.84 17.28
C GLN A 181 12.91 0.77 15.74
N ARG A 182 14.00 0.34 15.11
CA ARG A 182 14.01 0.07 13.66
C ARG A 182 13.16 -1.14 13.28
N GLY A 183 13.15 -2.20 14.10
CA GLY A 183 12.36 -3.42 13.88
C GLY A 183 10.85 -3.26 14.12
N SER A 184 10.43 -2.18 14.77
CA SER A 184 9.04 -1.93 15.19
C SER A 184 8.08 -1.50 14.05
N ASN A 185 8.54 -1.42 12.80
CA ASN A 185 7.73 -0.93 11.68
C ASN A 185 6.36 -1.62 11.57
N ARG A 186 6.34 -2.96 11.59
CA ARG A 186 5.11 -3.76 11.57
C ARG A 186 4.20 -3.47 12.76
N GLN A 187 4.76 -3.22 13.94
CA GLN A 187 3.98 -2.89 15.14
C GLN A 187 3.28 -1.54 14.99
N TRP A 188 3.95 -0.51 14.45
CA TRP A 188 3.34 0.79 14.20
C TRP A 188 2.26 0.73 13.12
N VAL A 189 2.48 -0.06 12.06
CA VAL A 189 1.43 -0.34 11.05
C VAL A 189 0.21 -1.01 11.70
N ALA A 190 0.43 -2.06 12.48
CA ALA A 190 -0.67 -2.77 13.16
C ALA A 190 -1.46 -1.83 14.09
N ARG A 191 -0.76 -0.94 14.80
CA ARG A 191 -1.37 0.04 15.71
C ARG A 191 -2.17 1.10 14.96
N ALA A 192 -1.60 1.70 13.92
CA ALA A 192 -2.31 2.67 13.07
C ALA A 192 -3.56 2.03 12.41
N ALA A 193 -3.44 0.80 11.93
CA ALA A 193 -4.55 0.05 11.33
C ALA A 193 -5.69 -0.21 12.34
N ALA A 194 -5.33 -0.62 13.57
CA ALA A 194 -6.28 -0.85 14.66
C ALA A 194 -7.01 0.43 15.06
N LEU A 195 -6.33 1.58 14.97
CA LEU A 195 -6.91 2.89 15.22
C LEU A 195 -7.72 3.46 14.03
N GLY A 196 -7.87 2.69 12.95
CA GLY A 196 -8.75 3.03 11.83
C GLY A 196 -8.11 3.78 10.67
N ASP A 197 -6.78 3.86 10.61
CA ASP A 197 -6.10 4.39 9.42
C ASP A 197 -6.22 3.41 8.24
N ASP A 198 -6.80 3.88 7.14
CA ASP A 198 -7.13 3.06 5.97
C ASP A 198 -5.89 2.60 5.21
N GLU A 199 -4.91 3.48 5.03
CA GLU A 199 -3.65 3.10 4.38
C GLU A 199 -2.86 2.09 5.23
N ALA A 200 -2.80 2.27 6.55
CA ALA A 200 -2.18 1.31 7.45
C ALA A 200 -2.88 -0.05 7.44
N ARG A 201 -4.21 -0.10 7.30
CA ARG A 201 -4.96 -1.36 7.12
C ARG A 201 -4.53 -2.11 5.87
N PHE A 202 -4.39 -1.43 4.73
CA PHE A 202 -3.87 -2.04 3.51
C PHE A 202 -2.41 -2.50 3.65
N ARG A 203 -1.57 -1.68 4.29
CA ARG A 203 -0.16 -2.03 4.57
C ARG A 203 -0.04 -3.23 5.48
N PHE A 204 -0.87 -3.31 6.53
CA PHE A 204 -0.90 -4.46 7.43
C PHE A 204 -1.13 -5.74 6.65
N ALA A 205 -2.13 -5.76 5.75
CA ALA A 205 -2.41 -6.94 4.91
C ALA A 205 -1.25 -7.37 3.98
N GLN A 206 -0.25 -6.52 3.76
CA GLN A 206 0.95 -6.83 2.96
C GLN A 206 2.16 -7.25 3.81
N MET A 207 2.05 -7.20 5.14
CA MET A 207 3.17 -7.42 6.07
C MET A 207 2.90 -8.63 6.98
N PRO A 208 2.95 -9.87 6.44
CA PRO A 208 2.84 -11.06 7.26
C PRO A 208 3.93 -11.09 8.34
N PRO A 209 3.71 -11.84 9.45
CA PRO A 209 4.74 -11.99 10.47
C PRO A 209 6.03 -12.54 9.86
N ASP A 210 7.15 -11.87 10.14
CA ASP A 210 8.47 -12.43 9.88
C ASP A 210 8.72 -13.58 10.86
N ARG A 211 9.33 -14.68 10.38
CA ARG A 211 9.85 -15.87 11.11
C ARG A 211 9.06 -17.17 10.89
N ALA A 212 9.32 -17.83 9.76
CA ALA A 212 8.96 -19.24 9.55
C ALA A 212 9.65 -20.25 10.50
N THR A 213 10.51 -19.80 11.42
CA THR A 213 11.36 -20.66 12.27
C THR A 213 10.93 -20.75 13.73
N THR A 214 9.84 -20.08 14.14
CA THR A 214 9.32 -20.15 15.52
C THR A 214 8.13 -21.09 15.61
N ALA A 215 7.99 -21.80 16.74
CA ALA A 215 6.88 -22.72 16.97
C ALA A 215 5.50 -22.02 16.89
N ASP A 216 5.48 -20.73 17.23
CA ASP A 216 4.26 -19.91 17.26
C ASP A 216 3.92 -19.25 15.90
N TYR A 217 4.76 -19.45 14.87
CA TYR A 217 4.58 -18.82 13.56
C TYR A 217 3.20 -19.04 12.96
N TRP A 218 2.69 -20.27 13.01
CA TRP A 218 1.39 -20.60 12.44
C TRP A 218 0.23 -19.93 13.19
N VAL A 219 0.35 -19.82 14.51
CA VAL A 219 -0.64 -19.12 15.36
C VAL A 219 -0.65 -17.63 15.03
N ASP A 220 0.54 -17.03 14.95
CA ASP A 220 0.70 -15.62 14.58
C ASP A 220 0.21 -15.35 13.16
N LEU A 221 0.44 -16.28 12.24
CA LEU A 221 0.01 -16.18 10.85
C LEU A 221 -1.52 -16.26 10.72
N ASP A 222 -2.17 -17.15 11.46
CA ASP A 222 -3.63 -17.26 11.42
C ASP A 222 -4.32 -16.06 12.07
N ALA A 223 -3.79 -15.56 13.20
CA ALA A 223 -4.26 -14.32 13.81
C ALA A 223 -4.06 -13.10 12.88
N PHE A 224 -2.91 -13.06 12.19
CA PHE A 224 -2.63 -12.07 11.16
C PHE A 224 -3.64 -12.14 10.01
N ARG A 225 -3.87 -13.32 9.43
CA ARG A 225 -4.83 -13.55 8.33
C ARG A 225 -6.22 -13.09 8.70
N ALA A 226 -6.71 -13.49 9.88
CA ALA A 226 -8.04 -13.09 10.35
C ALA A 226 -8.17 -11.57 10.47
N THR A 227 -7.15 -10.91 11.04
CA THR A 227 -7.13 -9.45 11.20
C THR A 227 -7.03 -8.72 9.86
N ALA A 228 -6.15 -9.17 8.96
CA ALA A 228 -5.95 -8.60 7.65
C ALA A 228 -7.23 -8.73 6.80
N ASN A 229 -7.86 -9.91 6.78
CA ASN A 229 -9.12 -10.12 6.07
C ASN A 229 -10.22 -9.19 6.58
N ARG A 230 -10.41 -9.11 7.91
CA ARG A 230 -11.39 -8.19 8.51
C ARG A 230 -11.14 -6.74 8.08
N TYR A 231 -9.89 -6.28 8.09
CA TYR A 231 -9.59 -4.91 7.64
C TYR A 231 -9.90 -4.67 6.17
N LEU A 232 -9.58 -5.62 5.29
CA LEU A 232 -9.91 -5.51 3.87
C LEU A 232 -11.42 -5.50 3.64
N ASP A 233 -12.15 -6.37 4.34
CA ASP A 233 -13.61 -6.47 4.23
C ASP A 233 -14.31 -5.22 4.80
N ASP A 234 -13.83 -4.68 5.93
CA ASP A 234 -14.29 -3.39 6.49
C ASP A 234 -14.12 -2.23 5.48
N GLU A 235 -12.95 -2.15 4.83
CA GLU A 235 -12.67 -1.10 3.84
C GLU A 235 -13.53 -1.29 2.58
N LEU A 236 -13.75 -2.53 2.14
CA LEU A 236 -14.66 -2.83 1.05
C LEU A 236 -16.10 -2.42 1.39
N ALA A 237 -16.58 -2.72 2.60
CA ALA A 237 -17.92 -2.33 3.06
C ALA A 237 -18.11 -0.80 3.18
N LYS A 238 -17.02 -0.05 3.41
CA LYS A 238 -17.03 1.42 3.34
C LYS A 238 -17.08 1.97 1.92
N GLY A 239 -16.94 1.13 0.89
CA GLY A 239 -16.84 1.52 -0.51
C GLY A 239 -15.43 2.00 -0.89
N ASN A 240 -14.40 1.64 -0.11
CA ASN A 240 -13.03 2.01 -0.42
C ASN A 240 -12.52 1.16 -1.58
N ARG A 241 -12.46 1.74 -2.79
CA ARG A 241 -12.03 1.03 -4.00
C ARG A 241 -10.66 0.37 -3.87
N LYS A 242 -9.73 0.93 -3.08
CA LYS A 242 -8.41 0.32 -2.86
C LYS A 242 -8.52 -1.09 -2.27
N ALA A 243 -9.58 -1.39 -1.52
CA ALA A 243 -9.83 -2.71 -0.96
C ALA A 243 -10.01 -3.78 -2.05
N LEU A 244 -10.65 -3.45 -3.18
CA LEU A 244 -10.83 -4.39 -4.30
C LEU A 244 -9.47 -4.85 -4.84
N LEU A 245 -8.55 -3.90 -5.07
CA LEU A 245 -7.19 -4.22 -5.53
C LEU A 245 -6.40 -5.00 -4.47
N ALA A 246 -6.50 -4.61 -3.20
CA ALA A 246 -5.80 -5.29 -2.11
C ALA A 246 -6.31 -6.74 -1.91
N ILE A 247 -7.62 -6.99 -2.03
CA ILE A 247 -8.20 -8.34 -1.97
C ILE A 247 -7.78 -9.16 -3.18
N SER A 248 -7.77 -8.57 -4.38
CA SER A 248 -7.23 -9.23 -5.59
C SER A 248 -5.80 -9.73 -5.35
N ASN A 249 -4.91 -8.87 -4.85
CA ASN A 249 -3.51 -9.22 -4.58
C ASN A 249 -3.40 -10.31 -3.50
N ALA A 250 -4.31 -10.33 -2.52
CA ALA A 250 -4.36 -11.41 -1.52
C ALA A 250 -4.73 -12.77 -2.14
N TYR A 251 -5.59 -12.80 -3.17
CA TYR A 251 -5.92 -14.03 -3.92
C TYR A 251 -4.88 -14.42 -4.97
N ARG A 252 -4.01 -13.51 -5.39
CA ARG A 252 -2.85 -13.83 -6.25
C ARG A 252 -1.84 -14.73 -5.53
N GLY A 253 -1.73 -14.57 -4.21
CA GLY A 253 -0.77 -15.28 -3.36
C GLY A 253 0.43 -14.42 -2.91
N ASP A 254 0.42 -13.12 -3.20
CA ASP A 254 1.50 -12.20 -2.83
C ASP A 254 1.51 -11.88 -1.33
N SER A 255 0.34 -11.95 -0.69
CA SER A 255 0.21 -11.87 0.75
C SER A 255 -0.39 -13.17 1.23
N SER A 256 0.18 -13.79 2.25
CA SER A 256 -0.30 -15.05 2.84
C SER A 256 -1.69 -14.93 3.50
N VAL A 257 -2.44 -13.85 3.23
CA VAL A 257 -3.73 -13.46 3.80
C VAL A 257 -4.87 -14.36 3.33
N ARG A 258 -4.91 -14.73 2.04
CA ARG A 258 -5.92 -15.62 1.47
C ARG A 258 -5.25 -16.78 0.73
N LYS A 259 -5.98 -17.88 0.58
CA LYS A 259 -5.54 -18.99 -0.27
C LYS A 259 -5.58 -18.51 -1.73
N PRO A 260 -4.53 -18.78 -2.53
CA PRO A 260 -4.54 -18.37 -3.93
C PRO A 260 -5.76 -18.89 -4.68
N ASP A 261 -6.47 -18.00 -5.36
CA ASP A 261 -7.65 -18.30 -6.16
C ASP A 261 -7.71 -17.37 -7.39
N PRO A 262 -7.34 -17.85 -8.59
CA PRO A 262 -7.27 -17.01 -9.79
C PRO A 262 -8.65 -16.53 -10.27
N THR A 263 -9.73 -17.22 -9.88
CA THR A 263 -11.09 -16.82 -10.26
C THR A 263 -11.54 -15.64 -9.41
N LEU A 264 -11.29 -15.70 -8.10
CA LEU A 264 -11.58 -14.59 -7.20
C LEU A 264 -10.65 -13.40 -7.44
N GLU A 265 -9.35 -13.64 -7.69
CA GLU A 265 -8.43 -12.58 -8.12
C GLU A 265 -8.98 -11.81 -9.33
N TYR A 266 -9.33 -12.53 -10.40
CA TYR A 266 -9.90 -11.92 -11.61
C TYR A 266 -11.17 -11.11 -11.32
N ALA A 267 -12.08 -11.67 -10.51
CA ALA A 267 -13.34 -11.00 -10.16
C ALA A 267 -13.10 -9.66 -9.46
N TYR A 268 -12.26 -9.64 -8.42
CA TYR A 268 -11.94 -8.42 -7.67
C TYR A 268 -11.16 -7.40 -8.50
N LEU A 269 -10.24 -7.87 -9.35
CA LEU A 269 -9.47 -7.00 -10.24
C LEU A 269 -10.36 -6.34 -11.30
N HIS A 270 -11.31 -7.09 -11.86
CA HIS A 270 -12.31 -6.55 -12.78
C HIS A 270 -13.24 -5.54 -12.10
N ALA A 271 -13.69 -5.82 -10.87
CA ALA A 271 -14.49 -4.88 -10.07
C ALA A 271 -13.72 -3.58 -9.76
N TYR A 272 -12.41 -3.67 -9.50
CA TYR A 272 -11.54 -2.51 -9.32
C TYR A 272 -11.51 -1.63 -10.59
N LEU A 273 -11.36 -2.22 -11.77
CA LEU A 273 -11.42 -1.47 -13.04
C LEU A 273 -12.80 -0.85 -13.29
N ALA A 274 -13.87 -1.61 -13.05
CA ALA A 274 -15.25 -1.14 -13.24
C ALA A 274 -15.62 0.02 -12.31
N SER A 275 -14.97 0.14 -11.15
CA SER A 275 -15.12 1.27 -10.21
C SER A 275 -14.21 2.47 -10.53
N GLY A 276 -13.63 2.50 -11.73
CA GLY A 276 -12.77 3.58 -12.21
C GLY A 276 -11.32 3.49 -11.69
N GLY A 277 -10.90 2.32 -11.23
CA GLY A 277 -9.49 2.04 -10.98
C GLY A 277 -8.69 1.95 -12.28
N SER A 278 -7.38 2.19 -12.19
CA SER A 278 -6.44 1.97 -13.28
C SER A 278 -5.34 1.03 -12.82
N LEU A 279 -4.87 0.19 -13.74
CA LEU A 279 -3.79 -0.76 -13.54
C LEU A 279 -2.64 -0.41 -14.50
N PRO A 280 -1.38 -0.73 -14.15
CA PRO A 280 -0.28 -0.66 -15.11
C PRO A 280 -0.48 -1.67 -16.24
N ASP A 281 0.15 -1.44 -17.40
CA ASP A 281 -0.02 -2.26 -18.60
C ASP A 281 0.27 -3.76 -18.38
N GLU A 282 1.24 -4.07 -17.52
CA GLU A 282 1.62 -5.45 -17.17
C GLU A 282 0.47 -6.20 -16.45
N GLU A 283 -0.28 -5.51 -15.59
CA GLU A 283 -1.43 -6.06 -14.87
C GLU A 283 -2.65 -6.22 -15.81
N LEU A 284 -2.79 -5.31 -16.79
CA LEU A 284 -3.80 -5.44 -17.83
C LEU A 284 -3.56 -6.68 -18.72
N GLN A 285 -2.31 -6.96 -19.06
CA GLN A 285 -1.96 -8.20 -19.79
C GLN A 285 -2.30 -9.45 -18.98
N THR A 286 -2.08 -9.40 -17.66
CA THR A 286 -2.42 -10.51 -16.75
C THR A 286 -3.94 -10.77 -16.73
N LEU A 287 -4.77 -9.72 -16.75
CA LEU A 287 -6.23 -9.83 -16.90
C LEU A 287 -6.65 -10.49 -18.22
N GLU A 288 -6.01 -10.12 -19.33
CA GLU A 288 -6.29 -10.71 -20.64
C GLU A 288 -5.96 -12.20 -20.65
N GLN A 289 -4.83 -12.59 -20.04
CA GLN A 289 -4.45 -13.99 -19.88
C GLN A 289 -5.45 -14.76 -19.00
N TYR A 290 -5.94 -14.16 -17.91
CA TYR A 290 -7.01 -14.75 -17.10
C TYR A 290 -8.28 -14.98 -17.90
N GLN A 291 -8.68 -13.99 -18.71
CA GLN A 291 -9.87 -14.09 -19.55
C GLN A 291 -9.75 -15.23 -20.58
N GLN A 292 -8.55 -15.40 -21.17
CA GLN A 292 -8.27 -16.50 -22.09
C GLN A 292 -8.28 -17.87 -21.41
N ARG A 293 -7.74 -17.97 -20.19
CA ARG A 293 -7.61 -19.24 -19.45
C ARG A 293 -8.91 -19.70 -18.81
N LEU A 294 -9.71 -18.79 -18.25
CA LEU A 294 -10.98 -19.12 -17.60
C LEU A 294 -12.07 -19.40 -18.64
N GLY A 295 -11.95 -18.81 -19.84
CA GLY A 295 -12.95 -18.89 -20.90
C GLY A 295 -14.19 -18.03 -20.62
N PRO A 296 -14.99 -17.69 -21.65
CA PRO A 296 -16.06 -16.68 -21.56
C PRO A 296 -17.20 -17.05 -20.59
N ALA A 297 -17.42 -18.35 -20.33
CA ALA A 297 -18.45 -18.80 -19.40
C ALA A 297 -18.05 -18.53 -17.93
N LYS A 298 -16.82 -18.91 -17.55
CA LYS A 298 -16.34 -18.73 -16.16
C LYS A 298 -15.99 -17.29 -15.84
N THR A 299 -15.58 -16.49 -16.82
CA THR A 299 -15.35 -15.04 -16.60
C THR A 299 -16.65 -14.30 -16.32
N LYS A 300 -17.75 -14.69 -16.98
CA LYS A 300 -19.07 -14.15 -16.70
C LYS A 300 -19.57 -14.57 -15.31
N GLU A 301 -19.39 -15.82 -14.93
CA GLU A 301 -19.70 -16.29 -13.57
C GLU A 301 -18.86 -15.57 -12.50
N ALA A 302 -17.55 -15.42 -12.71
CA ALA A 302 -16.66 -14.72 -11.79
C ALA A 302 -17.03 -13.23 -11.64
N ALA A 303 -17.35 -12.55 -12.75
CA ALA A 303 -17.76 -11.15 -12.73
C ALA A 303 -19.14 -10.92 -12.09
N CYS A 304 -20.01 -11.92 -12.10
CA CYS A 304 -21.35 -11.85 -11.50
C CYS A 304 -21.41 -12.45 -10.09
N GLY A 305 -20.47 -13.31 -9.72
CA GLY A 305 -20.48 -14.12 -8.50
C GLY A 305 -19.77 -13.48 -7.29
N ILE A 306 -19.53 -12.17 -7.30
CA ILE A 306 -19.20 -11.44 -6.07
C ILE A 306 -20.51 -11.29 -5.28
N ASP A 307 -21.07 -12.41 -4.83
CA ASP A 307 -22.11 -12.41 -3.84
C ASP A 307 -21.47 -11.97 -2.52
N THR A 308 -21.96 -10.85 -2.00
CA THR A 308 -21.57 -10.32 -0.69
C THR A 308 -22.14 -11.23 0.39
N HIS A 309 -21.56 -12.42 0.57
CA HIS A 309 -21.80 -13.23 1.75
C HIS A 309 -21.02 -12.63 2.91
N SER A 310 -21.68 -11.68 3.58
CA SER A 310 -21.47 -11.34 4.99
C SER A 310 -22.41 -12.18 5.84
#